data_AF-A0A7C4ZRM4-F1
#
_entry.id   AF-A0A7C4ZRM4-F1
#
_cell.length_a   1.000
_cell.length_b   1.000
_cell.length_c   1.000
_cell.angle_alpha   90.00
_cell.angle_beta   90.00
_cell.angle_gamma   90.00
#
_symmetry.space_group_name_H-M   'P 1'
#
loop_
_entity.id
_entity.type
_entity.pdbx_description
1 polymer ?
#
loop_
_entity_poly.entity_id
_entity_poly.type
_entity_poly.pdbx_seq_one_letter_code
_entity_poly.pdbx_strand_id
1 'polypeptide(L)'
;MISSDWLIYAEPFNLTGMVDGAYKIEYKSIDNAGNAETPSSIIVILDNTPPTTTLKVSEPKYLDAFNNIYVSFATSFTLTAEDVLSGSGVALTFYRILQQLI
;
A
#
# COMPACT_ATOMS: atom_id res chain seq x y z
N MET A 1 -8.69 -17.02 -8.68
CA MET A 1 -8.39 -18.22 -9.48
C MET A 1 -7.14 -17.92 -10.29
N ILE A 2 -5.99 -18.46 -9.90
CA ILE A 2 -4.76 -18.33 -10.70
C ILE A 2 -4.82 -19.48 -11.71
N SER A 3 -5.12 -19.16 -12.96
CA SER A 3 -5.17 -20.11 -14.07
C SER A 3 -3.76 -20.64 -14.33
N SER A 4 -3.58 -21.96 -14.39
CA SER A 4 -2.34 -22.60 -14.83
C SER A 4 -2.20 -22.68 -16.35
N ASP A 5 -3.19 -22.19 -17.09
CA ASP A 5 -3.24 -22.26 -18.54
C ASP A 5 -2.60 -21.04 -19.18
N TRP A 6 -1.83 -21.28 -20.26
CA TRP A 6 -1.24 -20.21 -21.07
C TRP A 6 -2.34 -19.41 -21.78
N LEU A 7 -2.38 -18.11 -21.52
CA LEU A 7 -3.24 -17.17 -22.25
C LEU A 7 -2.49 -16.62 -23.47
N ILE A 8 -3.18 -16.50 -24.61
CA ILE A 8 -2.62 -15.84 -25.79
C ILE A 8 -2.52 -14.35 -25.49
N TYR A 9 -1.30 -13.80 -25.57
CA TYR A 9 -1.09 -12.37 -25.48
C TYR A 9 -1.63 -11.68 -26.74
N ALA A 10 -2.66 -10.86 -26.58
CA ALA A 10 -3.26 -10.06 -27.65
C ALA A 10 -3.15 -8.55 -27.39
N GLU A 11 -3.20 -8.15 -26.12
CA GLU A 11 -3.14 -6.76 -25.67
C GLU A 11 -2.47 -6.66 -24.29
N PRO A 12 -2.03 -5.47 -23.87
CA PRO A 12 -1.50 -5.27 -22.51
C PRO A 12 -2.52 -5.69 -21.44
N PHE A 13 -2.06 -6.37 -20.40
CA PHE A 13 -2.87 -6.77 -19.25
C PHE A 13 -2.37 -6.12 -17.97
N ASN A 14 -3.20 -6.17 -16.91
CA ASN A 14 -2.86 -5.72 -15.57
C ASN A 14 -3.43 -6.69 -14.53
N LEU A 15 -3.10 -6.48 -13.26
CA LEU A 15 -3.54 -7.33 -12.15
C LEU A 15 -4.83 -6.80 -11.48
N THR A 16 -5.70 -6.12 -12.25
CA THR A 16 -6.93 -5.52 -11.69
C THR A 16 -7.82 -6.58 -11.05
N GLY A 17 -8.28 -6.29 -9.82
CA GLY A 17 -9.16 -7.19 -9.06
C GLY A 17 -8.43 -8.36 -8.38
N MET A 18 -7.11 -8.46 -8.52
CA MET A 18 -6.29 -9.38 -7.75
C MET A 18 -6.00 -8.82 -6.35
N VAL A 19 -5.80 -9.70 -5.38
CA VAL A 19 -5.42 -9.30 -4.01
C VAL A 19 -3.94 -8.95 -3.95
N ASP A 20 -3.53 -8.15 -2.97
CA ASP A 20 -2.11 -7.85 -2.77
C ASP A 20 -1.29 -9.11 -2.52
N GLY A 21 -0.05 -9.10 -2.98
CA GLY A 21 0.87 -10.24 -2.88
C GLY A 21 1.85 -10.37 -4.04
N ALA A 22 2.68 -11.41 -3.95
CA ALA A 22 3.67 -11.73 -4.98
C ALA A 22 3.06 -12.54 -6.13
N TYR A 23 3.31 -12.09 -7.35
CA TYR A 23 2.87 -12.75 -8.57
C TYR A 23 4.07 -13.11 -9.45
N LYS A 24 4.10 -14.36 -9.92
CA LYS A 24 5.04 -14.79 -10.95
C LYS A 24 4.39 -14.61 -12.32
N ILE A 25 4.99 -13.77 -13.16
CA ILE A 25 4.58 -13.59 -14.56
C ILE A 25 5.51 -14.45 -15.41
N GLU A 26 4.94 -15.45 -16.09
CA GLU A 26 5.65 -16.32 -17.02
C GLU A 26 5.25 -15.99 -18.46
N TYR A 27 6.21 -16.03 -19.38
CA TYR A 27 5.98 -15.71 -20.79
C TYR A 27 6.87 -16.57 -21.70
N LYS A 28 6.36 -16.85 -22.90
CA LYS A 28 7.03 -17.60 -23.96
C LYS A 28 6.43 -17.25 -25.32
N SER A 29 7.16 -17.55 -26.38
CA SER A 29 6.75 -17.46 -27.77
C SER A 29 6.90 -18.81 -28.49
N ILE A 30 6.12 -18.98 -29.55
CA ILE A 30 6.17 -20.15 -30.44
C ILE A 30 6.18 -19.59 -31.87
N ASP A 31 7.13 -20.03 -32.71
CA ASP A 31 7.18 -19.61 -34.11
C ASP A 31 6.13 -20.34 -34.98
N ASN A 32 5.97 -19.91 -36.24
CA ASN A 32 5.00 -20.51 -37.17
C ASN A 32 5.31 -21.97 -37.55
N ALA A 33 6.54 -22.44 -37.31
CA ALA A 33 6.94 -23.84 -37.53
C ALA A 33 6.70 -24.71 -36.29
N GLY A 34 6.28 -24.11 -35.16
CA GLY A 34 5.99 -24.80 -33.91
C GLY A 34 7.16 -24.89 -32.94
N ASN A 35 8.29 -24.20 -33.18
CA ASN A 35 9.41 -24.17 -32.23
C ASN A 35 9.06 -23.23 -31.06
N ALA A 36 9.11 -23.75 -29.84
CA ALA A 36 8.84 -22.98 -28.61
C ALA A 36 10.14 -22.65 -27.88
N GLU A 37 10.24 -21.43 -27.34
CA GLU A 37 11.33 -21.08 -26.43
C GLU A 37 11.12 -21.68 -25.02
N THR A 38 12.20 -21.71 -24.23
CA THR A 38 12.10 -21.98 -22.79
C THR A 38 11.39 -20.80 -22.12
N PRO A 39 10.34 -21.02 -21.31
CA PRO A 39 9.64 -19.93 -20.63
C PRO A 39 10.56 -19.11 -19.73
N SER A 40 10.40 -17.79 -19.81
CA SER A 40 11.05 -16.84 -18.91
C SER A 40 10.04 -16.33 -17.88
N SER A 41 10.54 -15.78 -16.76
CA SER A 41 9.65 -15.28 -15.70
C SER A 41 10.22 -14.14 -14.89
N ILE A 42 9.34 -13.30 -14.34
CA ILE A 42 9.62 -12.26 -13.36
C ILE A 42 8.66 -12.37 -12.16
N ILE A 43 9.14 -12.01 -10.98
CA ILE A 43 8.29 -11.84 -9.79
C ILE A 43 7.99 -10.35 -9.61
N VAL A 44 6.73 -10.01 -9.44
CA VAL A 44 6.26 -8.67 -9.08
C VAL A 44 5.49 -8.73 -7.76
N ILE A 45 5.49 -7.64 -7.00
CA ILE A 45 4.72 -7.52 -5.76
C ILE A 45 3.62 -6.49 -6.02
N LEU A 46 2.37 -6.92 -5.94
CA LEU A 46 1.21 -6.03 -5.98
C LEU A 46 0.91 -5.53 -4.58
N ASP A 47 0.88 -4.22 -4.41
CA ASP A 47 0.53 -3.56 -3.16
C ASP A 47 -0.41 -2.38 -3.46
N ASN A 48 -1.67 -2.54 -3.05
CA ASN A 48 -2.70 -1.51 -3.10
C ASN A 48 -3.22 -1.16 -1.70
N THR A 49 -2.62 -1.70 -0.65
CA THR A 49 -3.03 -1.44 0.73
C THR A 49 -2.35 -0.14 1.18
N PRO A 50 -3.10 0.94 1.46
CA PRO A 50 -2.49 2.18 1.89
C PRO A 50 -1.97 2.09 3.33
N PRO A 51 -0.87 2.80 3.67
CA PRO A 51 -0.46 2.91 5.05
C PRO A 51 -1.47 3.71 5.88
N THR A 52 -1.49 3.47 7.18
CA THR A 52 -2.31 4.23 8.14
C THR A 52 -1.44 5.07 9.06
N THR A 53 -1.88 6.28 9.41
CA THR A 53 -1.17 7.16 10.33
C THR A 53 -2.03 7.47 11.55
N THR A 54 -1.45 7.33 12.73
CA THR A 54 -2.08 7.65 14.01
C THR A 54 -1.41 8.85 14.67
N LEU A 55 -2.19 9.71 15.33
CA LEU A 55 -1.72 10.87 16.09
C LEU A 55 -1.85 10.59 17.59
N LYS A 56 -0.74 10.73 18.32
CA LYS A 56 -0.70 10.69 19.78
C LYS A 56 -0.47 12.09 20.35
N VAL A 57 -1.38 12.51 21.23
CA VAL A 57 -1.21 13.71 22.06
C VAL A 57 -0.60 13.31 23.39
N SER A 58 0.59 13.83 23.68
CA SER A 58 1.34 13.55 24.91
C SER A 58 0.87 14.43 26.08
N GLU A 59 1.48 14.26 27.24
CA GLU A 59 1.28 15.17 28.39
C GLU A 59 2.09 16.47 28.21
N PRO A 60 1.70 17.58 28.87
CA PRO A 60 0.50 17.73 29.69
C PRO A 60 -0.76 17.85 28.82
N LYS A 61 -1.83 17.15 29.16
CA LYS A 61 -3.16 17.37 28.59
C LYS A 61 -4.25 17.18 29.64
N TYR A 62 -5.39 17.80 29.41
CA TYR A 62 -6.60 17.60 30.20
C TYR A 62 -7.73 17.16 29.28
N LEU A 63 -8.47 16.13 29.68
CA LEU A 63 -9.69 15.68 29.02
C LEU A 63 -10.88 16.05 29.90
N ASP A 64 -11.87 16.72 29.32
CA ASP A 64 -13.14 16.98 30.01
C ASP A 64 -14.13 15.82 29.85
N ALA A 65 -15.34 15.98 30.41
CA ALA A 65 -16.41 14.97 30.34
C ALA A 65 -16.99 14.76 28.92
N PHE A 66 -16.65 15.62 27.95
CA PHE A 66 -17.11 15.56 26.57
C PHE A 66 -16.00 15.11 25.60
N ASN A 67 -14.87 14.63 26.12
CA ASN A 67 -13.66 14.25 25.36
C ASN A 67 -12.99 15.40 24.61
N ASN A 68 -13.18 16.66 25.03
CA ASN A 68 -12.36 17.76 24.55
C ASN A 68 -10.95 17.64 25.15
N ILE A 69 -9.93 17.77 24.30
CA ILE A 69 -8.52 17.71 24.72
C ILE A 69 -7.97 19.13 24.83
N TYR A 70 -7.62 19.55 26.04
CA TYR A 70 -6.92 20.80 26.31
C TYR A 70 -5.43 20.53 26.45
N VAL A 71 -4.61 21.32 25.77
CA VAL A 71 -3.15 21.18 25.72
C VAL A 71 -2.48 22.50 26.07
N SER A 72 -1.19 22.44 26.39
CA SER A 72 -0.35 23.63 26.58
C SER A 72 0.69 23.74 25.46
N PHE A 73 1.44 24.84 25.43
CA PHE A 73 2.58 24.98 24.51
C PHE A 73 3.68 23.92 24.72
N ALA A 74 3.71 23.24 25.88
CA ALA A 74 4.66 22.18 26.18
C ALA A 74 4.21 20.80 25.66
N THR A 75 2.96 20.67 25.20
CA THR A 75 2.40 19.39 24.78
C THR A 75 2.96 18.96 23.43
N SER A 76 3.55 17.77 23.38
CA SER A 76 4.08 17.20 22.13
C SER A 76 3.04 16.34 21.39
N PHE A 77 3.10 16.39 20.06
CA PHE A 77 2.29 15.58 19.15
C PHE A 77 3.19 14.61 18.38
N THR A 78 2.82 13.33 18.33
CA THR A 78 3.60 12.30 17.64
C THR A 78 2.74 11.62 16.60
N LEU A 79 3.24 11.53 15.37
CA LEU A 79 2.64 10.75 14.30
C LEU A 79 3.37 9.43 14.16
N THR A 80 2.62 8.34 14.08
CA THR A 80 3.15 7.01 13.81
C THR A 80 2.41 6.45 12.60
N ALA A 81 3.16 6.19 11.54
CA ALA A 81 2.64 5.61 10.32
C ALA A 81 3.11 4.16 10.19
N GLU A 82 2.18 3.28 9.87
CA GLU A 82 2.42 1.86 9.69
C GLU A 82 1.80 1.40 8.37
N ASP A 83 2.48 0.47 7.72
CA ASP A 83 1.97 -0.25 6.57
C ASP A 83 1.91 -1.75 6.90
N VAL A 84 1.17 -2.51 6.10
CA VAL A 84 1.15 -3.97 6.22
C VAL A 84 2.53 -4.55 5.88
N LEU A 85 2.90 -5.68 6.52
CA LEU A 85 4.22 -6.29 6.35
C LEU A 85 4.57 -6.68 4.90
N SER A 86 3.55 -6.94 4.08
CA SER A 86 3.70 -7.28 2.66
C SER A 86 3.58 -6.09 1.72
N GLY A 87 3.35 -4.90 2.26
CA GLY A 87 3.24 -3.66 1.50
C GLY A 87 4.59 -3.05 1.17
N SER A 88 4.55 -1.94 0.45
CA SER A 88 5.72 -1.17 0.00
C SER A 88 6.28 -0.24 1.08
N GLY A 89 5.56 -0.09 2.20
CA GLY A 89 5.95 0.72 3.34
C GLY A 89 5.46 2.17 3.28
N VAL A 90 5.89 2.95 4.27
CA VAL A 90 5.55 4.37 4.37
C VAL A 90 6.64 5.23 3.71
N ALA A 91 6.29 5.94 2.64
CA ALA A 91 7.23 6.87 1.99
C ALA A 91 7.34 8.21 2.73
N LEU A 92 6.20 8.83 3.04
CA LEU A 92 6.12 10.16 3.66
C LEU A 92 4.93 10.23 4.62
N THR A 93 5.04 11.10 5.63
CA THR A 93 3.95 11.44 6.55
C THR A 93 3.85 12.95 6.63
N PHE A 94 2.65 13.49 6.41
CA PHE A 94 2.38 14.93 6.39
C PHE A 94 1.48 15.35 7.55
N TYR A 95 1.65 16.59 8.01
CA TYR A 95 0.73 17.22 8.94
C TYR A 95 0.52 18.69 8.59
N ARG A 96 -0.58 19.26 9.04
CA ARG A 96 -0.87 20.70 8.92
C ARG A 96 -1.64 21.16 10.15
N ILE A 97 -1.35 22.38 10.60
CA ILE A 97 -2.06 23.03 11.70
C ILE A 97 -2.97 24.10 11.09
N LEU A 98 -4.23 24.10 11.50
CA LEU A 98 -5.23 25.08 11.11
C LEU A 98 -5.88 25.64 12.36
N GLN A 99 -6.02 26.96 12.43
CA GLN A 99 -6.82 27.60 13.46
C GLN A 99 -8.29 27.54 13.05
N GLN A 100 -9.16 27.04 13.93
CA GLN A 100 -10.61 27.13 13.75
C GLN A 100 -11.12 28.40 14.43
N LEU A 101 -12.00 29.13 13.75
CA LEU A 101 -12.78 30.18 14.38
C LEU A 101 -13.98 29.50 15.06
N ILE A 102 -14.22 29.87 16.32
CA ILE A 102 -15.34 29.38 17.14
C ILE A 102 -16.56 30.26 16.86
#